data_AF-A0A930ML08-F1
#
_entry.id   AF-A0A930ML08-F1
#
_cell.length_a   1.000
_cell.length_b   1.000
_cell.length_c   1.000
_cell.angle_alpha   90.00
_cell.angle_beta   90.00
_cell.angle_gamma   90.00
#
_symmetry.space_group_name_H-M   'P 1'
#
loop_
_entity.id
_entity.type
_entity.pdbx_description
1 polymer ?
#
loop_
_entity_poly.entity_id
_entity_poly.type
_entity_poly.pdbx_seq_one_letter_code
_entity_poly.pdbx_strand_id
1 'polypeptide(L)'
;EQMGVPVLAAHMFVFYFGIIADVTPPVALAAYAGAGISGGNALKTGVHASKLAVAAFIIPYVFVLSPVLLMVDATPLAIVSVTLTALLGMIAISSALCGFLADHCRPYERILLIIAGLLMIKPGGITDLVGLALFVVILVMQYRRAKEAA
;
A
#
# COMPACT_ATOMS: atom_id res chain seq x y z
N GLU A 1 -4.63 23.98 9.43
CA GLU A 1 -3.97 25.06 8.65
C GLU A 1 -2.56 25.41 9.14
N GLN A 2 -2.27 25.41 10.44
CA GLN A 2 -0.95 25.79 11.00
C GLN A 2 0.25 24.92 10.55
N MET A 3 0.02 23.74 9.96
CA MET A 3 1.06 22.81 9.49
C MET A 3 1.26 22.84 7.96
N GLY A 4 0.61 23.76 7.23
CA GLY A 4 0.72 23.84 5.76
C GLY A 4 0.10 22.67 4.98
N VAL A 5 -0.67 21.81 5.65
CA VAL A 5 -1.39 20.69 5.03
C VAL A 5 -2.78 21.14 4.57
N PRO A 6 -3.22 20.81 3.34
CA PRO A 6 -4.58 21.10 2.89
C PRO A 6 -5.64 20.52 3.84
N VAL A 7 -6.67 21.32 4.16
CA VAL A 7 -7.73 20.92 5.09
C VAL A 7 -8.42 19.62 4.65
N LEU A 8 -8.65 19.47 3.33
CA LEU A 8 -9.22 18.25 2.77
C LEU A 8 -8.34 17.02 3.03
N ALA A 9 -7.01 17.15 2.91
CA ALA A 9 -6.08 16.05 3.18
C ALA A 9 -6.11 15.64 4.66
N ALA A 10 -6.20 16.59 5.58
CA ALA A 10 -6.36 16.30 7.01
C ALA A 10 -7.69 15.58 7.32
N HIS A 11 -8.80 16.01 6.72
CA HIS A 11 -10.09 15.33 6.89
C HIS A 11 -10.06 13.92 6.29
N MET A 12 -9.49 13.74 5.10
CA MET A 12 -9.36 12.42 4.47
C MET A 12 -8.41 11.50 5.23
N PHE A 13 -7.35 12.04 5.85
CA PHE A 13 -6.48 11.27 6.74
C PHE A 13 -7.26 10.66 7.89
N VAL A 14 -8.01 11.47 8.65
CA VAL A 14 -8.79 10.99 9.80
C VAL A 14 -9.94 10.09 9.36
N PHE A 15 -10.63 10.45 8.27
CA PHE A 15 -11.71 9.64 7.70
C PHE A 15 -11.24 8.25 7.27
N TYR A 16 -10.12 8.16 6.54
CA TYR A 16 -9.55 6.88 6.14
C TYR A 16 -9.09 6.05 7.34
N PHE A 17 -8.46 6.68 8.34
CA PHE A 17 -8.11 6.00 9.59
C PHE A 17 -9.34 5.46 10.31
N GLY A 18 -10.45 6.19 10.31
CA GLY A 18 -11.72 5.72 10.85
C GLY A 18 -12.25 4.47 10.14
N ILE A 19 -12.14 4.41 8.81
CA ILE A 19 -12.53 3.23 8.03
C ILE A 19 -11.61 2.05 8.33
N ILE A 20 -10.28 2.26 8.28
CA ILE A 20 -9.34 1.14 8.44
C ILE A 20 -9.21 0.66 9.89
N ALA A 21 -9.58 1.48 10.88
CA ALA A 21 -9.62 1.06 12.28
C ALA A 21 -10.55 -0.15 12.49
N ASP A 22 -11.59 -0.29 11.67
CA ASP A 22 -12.50 -1.44 11.69
C ASP A 22 -11.80 -2.75 11.30
N VAL A 23 -10.60 -2.74 10.70
CA VAL A 23 -9.89 -3.99 10.39
C VAL A 23 -9.21 -4.63 11.60
N THR A 24 -9.11 -3.90 12.72
CA THR A 24 -8.34 -4.31 13.91
C THR A 24 -9.20 -5.06 14.93
N PRO A 25 -8.75 -6.22 15.45
CA PRO A 25 -9.35 -6.82 16.63
C PRO A 25 -9.27 -5.88 17.85
N PRO A 26 -10.34 -5.77 18.67
CA PRO A 26 -11.53 -6.59 18.69
C PRO A 26 -12.69 -6.12 17.78
N VAL A 27 -12.50 -5.08 16.96
CA VAL A 27 -13.61 -4.39 16.26
C VAL A 27 -13.97 -5.04 14.91
N ALA A 28 -13.06 -5.79 14.29
CA ALA A 28 -13.15 -6.47 12.98
C ALA A 28 -14.44 -7.22 12.59
N LEU A 29 -15.55 -6.50 12.48
CA LEU A 29 -16.91 -7.03 12.38
C LEU A 29 -17.10 -7.84 11.11
N ALA A 30 -16.59 -7.35 9.97
CA ALA A 30 -16.65 -8.06 8.70
C ALA A 30 -15.88 -9.39 8.73
N ALA A 31 -14.69 -9.40 9.33
CA ALA A 31 -13.88 -10.61 9.48
C ALA A 31 -14.55 -11.61 10.43
N TYR A 32 -15.21 -11.14 11.48
CA TYR A 32 -15.91 -11.99 12.44
C TYR A 32 -17.19 -12.60 11.86
N ALA A 33 -17.95 -11.82 11.08
CA ALA A 33 -19.09 -12.33 10.33
C ALA A 33 -18.65 -13.42 9.33
N GLY A 34 -17.56 -13.18 8.59
CA GLY A 34 -16.99 -14.18 7.68
C GLY A 34 -16.49 -15.45 8.40
N ALA A 35 -15.91 -15.30 9.58
CA ALA A 35 -15.52 -16.43 10.42
C ALA A 35 -16.73 -17.26 10.89
N GLY A 36 -17.83 -16.60 11.25
CA GLY A 36 -19.08 -17.26 11.64
C GLY A 36 -19.69 -18.11 10.52
N ILE A 37 -19.62 -17.65 9.28
CA ILE A 37 -20.11 -18.40 8.10
C ILE A 37 -19.20 -19.57 7.77
N SER A 38 -17.88 -19.39 7.86
CA SER A 38 -16.88 -20.43 7.52
C SER A 38 -16.61 -21.44 8.64
N GLY A 39 -17.17 -21.24 9.84
CA GLY A 39 -16.88 -22.06 11.02
C GLY A 39 -15.49 -21.80 11.64
N GLY A 40 -14.82 -20.72 11.24
CA GLY A 40 -13.51 -20.32 11.74
C GLY A 40 -13.58 -19.60 13.09
N ASN A 41 -12.42 -19.48 13.75
CA ASN A 41 -12.32 -18.66 14.97
C ASN A 41 -12.29 -17.18 14.60
N ALA A 42 -13.27 -16.40 15.09
CA ALA A 42 -13.40 -14.97 14.80
C ALA A 42 -12.14 -14.16 15.14
N LEU A 43 -11.60 -14.32 16.35
CA LEU A 43 -10.43 -13.56 16.79
C LEU A 43 -9.18 -13.89 15.94
N LYS A 44 -8.93 -15.17 15.65
CA LYS A 44 -7.82 -15.57 14.77
C LYS A 44 -7.99 -14.99 13.36
N THR A 45 -9.21 -15.05 12.82
CA THR A 45 -9.52 -14.51 11.49
C THR A 45 -9.27 -13.00 11.44
N GLY A 46 -9.72 -12.25 12.45
CA GLY A 46 -9.46 -10.82 12.56
C GLY A 46 -7.97 -10.49 12.66
N VAL A 47 -7.19 -11.25 13.44
CA VAL A 47 -5.73 -11.08 13.53
C VAL A 47 -5.05 -11.33 12.18
N HIS A 48 -5.45 -12.37 11.44
CA HIS A 48 -4.91 -12.63 10.11
C HIS A 48 -5.31 -11.54 9.11
N ALA A 49 -6.56 -11.08 9.13
CA ALA A 49 -7.03 -9.98 8.29
C ALA A 49 -6.24 -8.68 8.55
N SER A 50 -6.06 -8.29 9.82
CA SER A 50 -5.24 -7.15 10.20
C SER A 50 -3.81 -7.24 9.68
N LYS A 51 -3.17 -8.42 9.79
CA LYS A 51 -1.79 -8.62 9.30
C LYS A 51 -1.68 -8.39 7.80
N LEU A 52 -2.67 -8.82 7.02
CA LEU A 52 -2.71 -8.57 5.58
C LEU A 52 -3.02 -7.10 5.26
N ALA A 53 -3.81 -6.43 6.10
CA ALA A 53 -4.22 -5.04 5.91
C ALA A 53 -3.15 -4.01 6.31
N VAL A 54 -2.00 -4.40 6.87
CA VAL A 54 -0.94 -3.46 7.34
C VAL A 54 -0.53 -2.46 6.26
N ALA A 55 -0.48 -2.88 4.99
CA ALA A 55 -0.14 -1.99 3.87
C ALA A 55 -1.12 -0.80 3.75
N ALA A 56 -2.41 -1.00 4.03
CA ALA A 56 -3.45 0.02 3.89
C ALA A 56 -3.26 1.19 4.87
N PHE A 57 -2.59 0.97 6.01
CA PHE A 57 -2.30 2.03 6.99
C PHE A 57 -1.36 3.12 6.47
N ILE A 58 -0.73 2.92 5.30
CA ILE A 58 0.15 3.90 4.67
C ILE A 58 -0.65 4.94 3.88
N ILE A 59 -1.84 4.59 3.37
CA ILE A 59 -2.65 5.43 2.47
C ILE A 59 -2.96 6.83 3.04
N PRO A 60 -3.31 7.00 4.34
CA PRO A 60 -3.51 8.33 4.92
C PRO A 60 -2.31 9.26 4.74
N TYR A 61 -1.10 8.73 4.88
CA TYR A 61 0.13 9.51 4.69
C TYR A 61 0.32 9.91 3.22
N VAL A 62 -0.10 9.05 2.29
CA VAL A 62 -0.09 9.36 0.85
C VAL A 62 -0.96 10.57 0.54
N PHE A 63 -2.12 10.72 1.17
CA PHE A 63 -2.99 11.89 0.98
C PHE A 63 -2.35 13.21 1.44
N VAL A 64 -1.53 13.16 2.49
CA VAL A 64 -0.81 14.32 3.01
C VAL A 64 0.41 14.66 2.14
N LEU A 65 1.13 13.64 1.67
CA LEU A 65 2.31 13.79 0.81
C LEU A 65 1.97 14.15 -0.64
N SER A 66 0.79 13.72 -1.10
CA SER A 66 0.33 13.84 -2.49
C SER A 66 -1.12 14.34 -2.57
N PRO A 67 -1.42 15.60 -2.17
CA PRO A 67 -2.78 16.14 -2.23
C PRO A 67 -3.40 16.15 -3.63
N VAL A 68 -2.57 16.03 -4.68
CA VAL A 68 -2.99 15.83 -6.08
C VAL A 68 -3.93 14.64 -6.24
N LEU A 69 -3.77 13.57 -5.43
CA LEU A 69 -4.69 12.42 -5.41
C LEU A 69 -6.10 12.78 -4.92
N LEU A 70 -6.21 13.84 -4.12
CA LEU A 70 -7.47 14.42 -3.66
C LEU A 70 -7.96 15.55 -4.58
N MET A 71 -7.39 15.64 -5.78
CA MET A 71 -7.67 16.69 -6.76
C MET A 71 -7.36 18.12 -6.27
N VAL A 72 -6.51 18.26 -5.25
CA VAL A 72 -6.03 19.57 -4.79
C VAL A 72 -4.91 20.03 -5.71
N ASP A 73 -5.08 21.19 -6.34
CA ASP A 73 -4.11 21.82 -7.28
C ASP A 73 -3.65 20.88 -8.42
N ALA A 74 -4.57 20.03 -8.88
CA ALA A 74 -4.24 18.90 -9.72
C ALA A 74 -4.47 19.18 -11.22
N THR A 75 -3.47 18.86 -12.05
CA THR A 75 -3.63 18.83 -13.51
C THR A 75 -3.99 17.40 -13.96
N PRO A 76 -4.74 17.21 -15.08
CA PRO A 76 -5.11 15.87 -15.54
C PRO A 76 -3.92 14.92 -15.70
N LEU A 77 -2.80 15.42 -16.23
CA LEU A 77 -1.56 14.65 -16.38
C LEU A 77 -0.94 14.28 -15.02
N ALA A 78 -0.91 15.24 -14.08
CA ALA A 78 -0.38 14.98 -12.74
C ALA A 78 -1.21 13.94 -12.00
N ILE A 79 -2.55 14.01 -12.06
CA ILE A 79 -3.45 13.03 -11.44
C ILE A 79 -3.15 11.62 -11.96
N VAL A 80 -3.10 11.44 -13.28
CA VAL A 80 -2.86 10.13 -13.89
C VAL A 80 -1.49 9.60 -13.48
N SER A 81 -0.44 10.43 -13.58
CA SER A 81 0.93 10.00 -13.23
C SER A 81 1.05 9.60 -11.76
N VAL A 82 0.58 10.43 -10.83
CA VAL A 82 0.67 10.18 -9.38
C VAL A 82 -0.21 9.00 -8.97
N THR A 83 -1.36 8.82 -9.62
CA THR A 83 -2.22 7.66 -9.36
C THR A 83 -1.52 6.37 -9.78
N LEU A 84 -0.88 6.34 -10.95
CA LEU A 84 -0.15 5.16 -11.43
C LEU A 84 1.05 4.83 -10.55
N THR A 85 1.86 5.83 -10.16
CA THR A 85 3.02 5.61 -9.28
C THR A 85 2.59 5.19 -7.89
N ALA A 86 1.54 5.80 -7.32
CA ALA A 86 0.99 5.40 -6.03
C ALA A 86 0.44 3.96 -6.06
N LEU A 87 -0.25 3.55 -7.13
CA LEU A 87 -0.74 2.16 -7.28
C LEU A 87 0.43 1.17 -7.31
N LEU A 88 1.46 1.44 -8.12
CA LEU A 88 2.66 0.59 -8.19
C LEU A 88 3.42 0.57 -6.86
N GLY A 89 3.51 1.70 -6.17
CA GLY A 89 4.14 1.79 -4.86
C GLY A 89 3.39 1.00 -3.79
N MET A 90 2.07 1.05 -3.81
CA MET A 90 1.22 0.25 -2.92
C MET A 90 1.33 -1.25 -3.21
N ILE A 91 1.42 -1.65 -4.48
CA ILE A 91 1.69 -3.05 -4.86
C ILE A 91 3.06 -3.48 -4.32
N ALA A 92 4.10 -2.66 -4.51
CA ALA A 92 5.45 -2.97 -4.02
C ALA A 92 5.47 -3.18 -2.50
N ILE A 93 4.89 -2.26 -1.72
CA ILE A 93 4.84 -2.38 -0.26
C ILE A 93 3.96 -3.54 0.18
N SER A 94 2.78 -3.73 -0.43
CA SER A 94 1.90 -4.86 -0.13
C SER A 94 2.60 -6.19 -0.37
N SER A 95 3.27 -6.34 -1.51
CA SER A 95 4.07 -7.54 -1.83
C SER A 95 5.24 -7.77 -0.86
N ALA A 96 5.90 -6.70 -0.39
CA ALA A 96 6.93 -6.83 0.63
C ALA A 96 6.36 -7.33 1.95
N LEU A 97 5.22 -6.81 2.39
CA LEU A 97 4.57 -7.19 3.64
C LEU A 97 3.98 -8.61 3.56
N CYS A 98 3.31 -8.95 2.47
CA CYS A 98 2.77 -10.29 2.20
C CYS A 98 3.89 -11.33 1.93
N GLY A 99 5.06 -10.89 1.47
CA GLY A 99 6.20 -11.76 1.17
C GLY A 99 6.11 -12.45 -0.19
N PHE A 100 5.27 -11.95 -1.11
CA PHE A 100 5.06 -12.54 -2.43
C PHE A 100 4.68 -11.45 -3.45
N LEU A 101 5.28 -11.50 -4.65
CA LEU A 101 4.90 -10.68 -5.81
C LEU A 101 4.66 -11.57 -7.04
N ALA A 102 5.72 -12.16 -7.58
CA ALA A 102 5.67 -13.21 -8.61
C ALA A 102 6.29 -14.53 -8.12
N ASP A 103 7.15 -14.45 -7.10
CA ASP A 103 7.72 -15.55 -6.34
C ASP A 103 7.86 -15.11 -4.86
N HIS A 104 8.26 -16.03 -3.99
CA HIS A 104 8.54 -15.74 -2.59
C HIS A 104 9.65 -14.69 -2.48
N CYS A 105 9.34 -13.60 -1.78
CA CYS A 105 10.27 -12.48 -1.59
C CYS A 105 11.36 -12.87 -0.59
N ARG A 106 12.63 -12.85 -1.04
CA ARG A 106 13.78 -12.97 -0.13
C ARG A 106 13.86 -11.73 0.78
N PRO A 107 14.50 -11.80 1.97
CA PRO A 107 14.55 -10.67 2.90
C PRO A 107 15.06 -9.36 2.29
N TYR A 108 16.07 -9.41 1.41
CA TYR A 108 16.56 -8.22 0.71
C TYR A 108 15.56 -7.67 -0.32
N GLU A 109 14.79 -8.53 -1.01
CA GLU A 109 13.75 -8.11 -1.96
C GLU A 109 12.62 -7.39 -1.23
N ARG A 110 12.27 -7.83 -0.01
CA ARG A 110 11.27 -7.16 0.83
C ARG A 110 11.72 -5.74 1.18
N ILE A 111 12.97 -5.57 1.60
CA ILE A 111 13.52 -4.24 1.94
C ILE A 111 13.53 -3.35 0.69
N LEU A 112 14.01 -3.87 -0.45
CA LEU A 112 14.06 -3.10 -1.69
C LEU A 112 12.67 -2.74 -2.23
N LEU A 113 11.68 -3.62 -2.09
CA LEU A 113 10.28 -3.34 -2.46
C LEU A 113 9.65 -2.27 -1.56
N ILE A 114 9.96 -2.27 -0.25
CA ILE A 114 9.53 -1.19 0.65
C ILE A 114 10.14 0.14 0.21
N ILE A 115 11.45 0.17 -0.06
CA ILE A 115 12.14 1.38 -0.54
C ILE A 115 11.52 1.84 -1.86
N ALA A 116 11.34 0.93 -2.82
CA ALA A 116 10.73 1.22 -4.11
C ALA A 116 9.33 1.83 -3.96
N GLY A 117 8.49 1.26 -3.10
CA GLY A 117 7.14 1.78 -2.89
C GLY A 117 7.11 3.13 -2.17
N LEU A 118 7.98 3.36 -1.18
CA LEU A 118 8.08 4.66 -0.52
C LEU A 118 8.56 5.75 -1.48
N LEU A 119 9.48 5.41 -2.40
CA LEU A 119 9.97 6.34 -3.42
C LEU A 119 8.90 6.72 -4.45
N MET A 120 7.98 5.81 -4.78
CA MET A 120 6.86 6.06 -5.71
C MET A 120 5.65 6.72 -5.05
N ILE A 121 5.54 6.68 -3.72
CA ILE A 121 4.45 7.32 -2.96
C ILE A 121 4.64 8.84 -2.88
N LYS A 122 5.89 9.29 -2.75
CA LYS A 122 6.22 10.71 -2.74
C LYS A 122 6.38 11.20 -4.19
N PRO A 123 5.53 12.12 -4.67
CA PRO A 123 5.58 12.56 -6.06
C PRO A 123 6.92 13.23 -6.34
N GLY A 124 7.62 12.73 -7.34
CA GLY A 124 8.89 13.29 -7.76
C GLY A 124 9.39 12.54 -8.97
N GLY A 125 9.52 13.20 -10.12
CA GLY A 125 9.85 12.49 -11.37
C GLY A 125 11.11 11.61 -11.28
N ILE A 126 12.13 12.05 -10.52
CA ILE A 126 13.35 11.26 -10.28
C ILE A 126 13.09 10.12 -9.26
N THR A 127 12.39 10.39 -8.16
CA THR A 127 12.13 9.38 -7.12
C THR A 127 11.22 8.28 -7.64
N ASP A 128 10.20 8.64 -8.41
CA ASP A 128 9.29 7.73 -9.09
C ASP A 128 10.03 6.83 -10.06
N LEU A 129 10.95 7.38 -10.85
CA LEU A 129 11.73 6.63 -11.84
C LEU A 129 12.70 5.65 -11.16
N VAL A 130 13.35 6.06 -10.07
CA VAL A 130 14.22 5.16 -9.28
C VAL A 130 13.39 4.05 -8.61
N GLY A 131 12.24 4.39 -8.03
CA GLY A 131 11.34 3.42 -7.41
C GLY A 131 10.79 2.41 -8.43
N LEU A 132 10.38 2.89 -9.60
CA LEU A 132 9.93 2.04 -10.71
C LEU A 132 11.04 1.10 -11.20
N ALA A 133 12.26 1.61 -11.37
CA ALA A 133 13.39 0.80 -11.78
C ALA A 133 13.67 -0.34 -10.78
N LEU A 134 13.66 -0.05 -9.48
CA LEU A 134 13.82 -1.06 -8.43
C LEU A 134 12.69 -2.10 -8.48
N PHE A 135 11.44 -1.65 -8.60
CA PHE A 135 10.28 -2.53 -8.70
C PHE A 135 10.38 -3.48 -9.92
N VAL A 136 10.71 -2.95 -11.09
CA VAL A 136 10.85 -3.73 -12.34
C VAL A 136 12.01 -4.72 -12.24
N VAL A 137 13.15 -4.32 -11.68
CA VAL A 137 14.30 -5.22 -11.48
C VAL A 137 13.90 -6.41 -10.61
N ILE A 138 13.21 -6.18 -9.49
CA ILE A 138 12.76 -7.25 -8.60
C ILE A 138 11.73 -8.12 -9.30
N LEU A 139 10.75 -7.53 -9.97
CA LEU A 139 9.71 -8.27 -10.69
C LEU A 139 10.32 -9.20 -11.75
N VAL A 140 11.27 -8.71 -12.55
CA VAL A 140 11.98 -9.50 -13.57
C VAL A 140 12.80 -10.62 -12.92
N MET A 141 13.51 -10.33 -11.82
CA MET A 141 14.25 -11.35 -11.09
C MET A 141 13.33 -12.46 -10.55
N GLN A 142 12.18 -12.10 -9.98
CA GLN A 142 11.22 -13.07 -9.48
C GLN A 142 10.57 -13.87 -10.60
N TYR A 143 10.20 -13.23 -11.71
CA TYR A 143 9.58 -13.90 -12.85
C TYR A 143 10.54 -14.91 -13.51
N ARG A 144 11.83 -14.56 -13.63
CA ARG A 144 12.86 -15.48 -14.12
C ARG A 144 13.02 -16.70 -13.23
N ARG A 145 13.08 -16.51 -11.90
CA ARG A 145 13.13 -17.64 -10.94
C ARG A 145 11.89 -18.53 -11.03
N ALA A 146 10.70 -17.93 -11.07
CA ALA A 146 9.46 -18.68 -11.16
C ALA A 146 9.40 -19.55 -12.43
N LYS A 147 9.93 -19.04 -13.54
CA LYS A 147 10.03 -19.78 -14.80
C LYS A 147 11.11 -20.87 -14.78
N GLU A 148 12.24 -20.66 -14.09
CA GLU A 148 13.30 -21.67 -13.93
C GLU A 148 12.87 -22.82 -13.00
N ALA A 149 11.90 -22.59 -12.12
CA ALA A 149 11.36 -23.59 -11.21
C ALA A 149 10.19 -24.42 -11.80
N ALA A 150 9.65 -24.03 -12.97
CA ALA A 150 8.54 -24.68 -13.67
C ALA A 150 9.04 -25.57 -14.81
#